data_AF-A0A6N0BMP7-F1
#
_entry.id   AF-A0A6N0BMP7-F1
#
_cell.length_a   1.000
_cell.length_b   1.000
_cell.length_c   1.000
_cell.angle_alpha   90.00
_cell.angle_beta   90.00
_cell.angle_gamma   90.00
#
_symmetry.space_group_name_H-M   'P 1'
#
loop_
_entity.id
_entity.type
_entity.pdbx_description
1 polymer ?
#
loop_
_entity_poly.entity_id
_entity_poly.type
_entity_poly.pdbx_seq_one_letter_code
_entity_poly.pdbx_strand_id
1 'polypeptide(L)'
;MSEAPKFKEINAYPSLPSLQDVQVRISELEGLDLAKADFEFIKDRLRLLVHGFSVQAFIFEKGRIFYRGRLLESPPKSIAEVGMRSAELNEGYGRLHRPKTTVLYTNLAVGSVSREIKAEPGKTIALSCFRAKRPFHAIGAGLDDEAIRGKGWSRNGMDWSRLKQGELARTLNIEVNRFLAKQFVKDVPGDQDFQYMISAAWAESILGANAVDAVVYPSVANSAISDNVGFKASSVDDLLELVRVDFIRLDDLPQGANTITFLNKSTSIVADGTLLFSSPTPFDVIKPWSGTVDLLSFQLEGTRWTMTTRAGELLAIERES
;
A
#
# COMPACT_ATOMS: atom_id res chain seq x y z
N MET A 1 34.92 10.42 -19.97
CA MET A 1 33.64 11.15 -20.04
C MET A 1 32.77 10.44 -21.05
N SER A 2 31.78 9.66 -20.61
CA SER A 2 30.84 8.99 -21.52
C SER A 2 29.82 10.01 -22.02
N GLU A 3 29.61 10.09 -23.34
CA GLU A 3 28.59 10.96 -23.94
C GLU A 3 27.22 10.69 -23.34
N ALA A 4 26.51 11.75 -22.96
CA ALA A 4 25.12 11.65 -22.53
C ALA A 4 24.28 11.07 -23.69
N PRO A 5 23.38 10.10 -23.42
CA PRO A 5 22.57 9.50 -24.46
C PRO A 5 21.74 10.58 -25.16
N LYS A 6 21.93 10.72 -26.48
CA LYS A 6 21.08 11.56 -27.33
C LYS A 6 19.68 10.97 -27.32
N PHE A 7 18.76 11.59 -26.58
CA PHE A 7 17.33 11.29 -26.70
C PHE A 7 16.93 11.54 -28.16
N LYS A 8 16.49 10.50 -28.87
CA LYS A 8 15.84 10.66 -30.17
C LYS A 8 14.72 11.68 -30.00
N GLU A 9 14.67 12.68 -30.88
CA GLU A 9 13.49 13.53 -31.02
C GLU A 9 12.27 12.61 -31.15
N ILE A 10 11.47 12.58 -30.10
CA ILE A 10 10.22 11.84 -30.10
C ILE A 10 9.31 12.64 -31.03
N ASN A 11 8.80 11.97 -32.08
CA ASN A 11 7.79 12.51 -32.99
C ASN A 11 6.77 13.34 -32.19
N ALA A 12 6.36 14.48 -32.75
CA ALA A 12 5.42 15.42 -32.15
C ALA A 12 4.36 14.68 -31.33
N TYR A 13 4.33 14.93 -30.01
CA TYR A 13 3.34 14.33 -29.13
C TYR A 13 1.96 14.56 -29.75
N PRO A 14 1.08 13.54 -29.79
CA PRO A 14 -0.29 13.76 -30.23
C PRO A 14 -0.88 14.94 -29.46
N SER A 15 -1.69 15.76 -30.13
CA SER A 15 -2.37 16.87 -29.48
C SER A 15 -3.14 16.35 -28.26
N LEU A 16 -3.00 17.04 -27.12
CA LEU A 16 -3.75 16.72 -25.91
C LEU A 16 -5.26 16.71 -26.20
N PRO A 17 -6.05 15.81 -25.58
CA PRO A 17 -7.50 15.82 -25.74
C PRO A 17 -8.09 17.12 -25.19
N SER A 18 -9.24 17.54 -25.72
CA SER A 18 -9.97 18.68 -25.17
C SER A 18 -10.60 18.32 -23.82
N LEU A 19 -10.91 19.32 -23.00
CA LEU A 19 -11.65 19.10 -21.75
C LEU A 19 -13.01 18.44 -22.00
N GLN A 20 -13.69 18.81 -23.08
CA GLN A 20 -14.97 18.23 -23.47
C GLN A 20 -14.83 16.73 -23.80
N ASP A 21 -13.78 16.33 -24.53
CA ASP A 21 -13.53 14.93 -24.84
C ASP A 21 -13.29 14.10 -23.57
N VAL A 22 -12.54 14.67 -22.61
CA VAL A 22 -12.31 14.03 -21.31
C VAL A 22 -13.61 13.88 -20.51
N GLN A 23 -14.44 14.93 -20.46
CA GLN A 23 -15.72 14.89 -19.74
C GLN A 23 -16.72 13.91 -20.36
N VAL A 24 -16.80 13.85 -21.68
CA VAL A 24 -17.60 12.85 -22.40
C VAL A 24 -17.11 11.45 -22.04
N ARG A 25 -15.78 11.21 -22.08
CA ARG A 25 -15.23 9.89 -21.78
C ARG A 25 -15.44 9.46 -20.33
N ILE A 26 -15.30 10.38 -19.38
CA ILE A 26 -15.61 10.13 -17.96
C ILE A 26 -17.10 9.77 -17.81
N SER A 27 -17.99 10.54 -18.44
CA SER A 27 -19.43 10.29 -18.36
C SER A 27 -19.82 8.93 -18.95
N GLU A 28 -19.21 8.54 -20.07
CA GLU A 28 -19.39 7.20 -20.64
C GLU A 28 -18.95 6.11 -19.65
N LEU A 29 -17.77 6.25 -19.04
CA LEU A 29 -17.24 5.28 -18.07
C LEU A 29 -18.08 5.19 -16.80
N GLU A 30 -18.56 6.32 -16.27
CA GLU A 30 -19.44 6.37 -15.10
C GLU A 30 -20.82 5.77 -15.37
N GLY A 31 -21.29 5.80 -16.62
CA GLY A 31 -22.57 5.23 -17.06
C GLY A 31 -22.54 3.73 -17.40
N LEU A 32 -21.38 3.06 -17.36
CA LEU A 32 -21.27 1.64 -17.70
C LEU A 32 -21.89 0.74 -16.62
N ASP A 33 -22.60 -0.30 -17.06
CA ASP A 33 -22.91 -1.47 -16.24
C ASP A 33 -21.64 -2.32 -16.09
N LEU A 34 -20.86 -2.05 -15.05
CA LEU A 34 -19.61 -2.76 -14.77
C LEU A 34 -19.82 -4.26 -14.50
N ALA A 35 -21.02 -4.74 -14.19
CA ALA A 35 -21.21 -6.20 -14.07
C ALA A 35 -21.17 -6.91 -15.44
N LYS A 36 -21.33 -6.16 -16.54
CA LYS A 36 -21.40 -6.70 -17.92
C LYS A 36 -20.33 -6.13 -18.86
N ALA A 37 -19.59 -5.12 -18.42
CA ALA A 37 -18.60 -4.46 -19.25
C ALA A 37 -17.37 -5.35 -19.49
N ASP A 38 -16.81 -5.25 -20.70
CA ASP A 38 -15.54 -5.89 -21.04
C ASP A 38 -14.36 -5.06 -20.49
N PHE A 39 -13.37 -5.75 -19.90
CA PHE A 39 -12.23 -5.09 -19.27
C PHE A 39 -11.34 -4.35 -20.29
N GLU A 40 -11.10 -4.93 -21.46
CA GLU A 40 -10.28 -4.30 -22.49
C GLU A 40 -11.01 -3.10 -23.10
N PHE A 41 -12.34 -3.15 -23.23
CA PHE A 41 -13.14 -1.97 -23.59
C PHE A 41 -12.94 -0.81 -22.60
N ILE A 42 -12.99 -1.07 -21.29
CA ILE A 42 -12.75 -0.05 -20.26
C ILE A 42 -11.34 0.52 -20.40
N LYS A 43 -10.35 -0.35 -20.56
CA LYS A 43 -8.93 0.03 -20.70
C LYS A 43 -8.69 0.88 -21.94
N ASP A 44 -9.28 0.54 -23.07
CA ASP A 44 -9.20 1.33 -24.31
C ASP A 44 -9.84 2.72 -24.14
N ARG A 45 -10.95 2.82 -23.41
CA ARG A 45 -11.58 4.11 -23.06
C ARG A 45 -10.70 4.95 -22.13
N LEU A 46 -10.01 4.31 -21.19
CA LEU A 46 -9.08 4.97 -20.28
C LEU A 46 -7.82 5.50 -20.97
N ARG A 47 -7.39 4.93 -22.12
CA ARG A 47 -6.18 5.40 -22.82
C ARG A 47 -6.21 6.89 -23.12
N LEU A 48 -7.36 7.44 -23.50
CA LEU A 48 -7.52 8.89 -23.73
C LEU A 48 -7.33 9.71 -22.46
N LEU A 49 -7.75 9.19 -21.30
CA LEU A 49 -7.60 9.85 -20.01
C LEU A 49 -6.17 9.75 -19.47
N VAL A 50 -5.41 8.74 -19.89
CA VAL A 50 -4.00 8.57 -19.51
C VAL A 50 -3.06 9.31 -20.46
N HIS A 51 -3.47 9.57 -21.71
CA HIS A 51 -2.64 10.25 -22.70
C HIS A 51 -2.50 11.74 -22.39
N GLY A 52 -1.26 12.19 -22.15
CA GLY A 52 -0.97 13.59 -21.83
C GLY A 52 -1.37 14.01 -20.42
N PHE A 53 -1.80 13.05 -19.59
CA PHE A 53 -2.12 13.26 -18.19
C PHE A 53 -0.84 13.32 -17.37
N SER A 54 -0.68 14.39 -16.61
CA SER A 54 0.41 14.53 -15.65
C SER A 54 0.05 13.81 -14.35
N VAL A 55 0.98 13.04 -13.83
CA VAL A 55 0.81 12.30 -12.58
C VAL A 55 1.80 12.79 -11.54
N GLN A 56 1.40 12.78 -10.27
CA GLN A 56 2.36 12.99 -9.20
C GLN A 56 3.19 11.72 -9.00
N ALA A 57 4.50 11.85 -9.18
CA ALA A 57 5.46 10.78 -8.92
C ALA A 57 6.10 10.96 -7.54
N PHE A 58 6.37 9.83 -6.89
CA PHE A 58 7.09 9.71 -5.63
C PHE A 58 8.38 8.95 -5.89
N ILE A 59 9.42 9.39 -5.22
CA ILE A 59 10.66 8.63 -5.13
C ILE A 59 10.69 8.10 -3.70
N PHE A 60 10.55 6.79 -3.55
CA PHE A 60 10.82 6.15 -2.27
C PHE A 60 12.30 5.85 -2.18
N GLU A 61 12.92 6.26 -1.08
CA GLU A 61 14.34 6.03 -0.85
C GLU A 61 14.65 4.59 -0.47
N LYS A 62 15.91 4.20 -0.69
CA LYS A 62 16.45 2.95 -0.15
C LYS A 62 16.23 2.89 1.37
N GLY A 63 15.86 1.73 1.88
CA GLY A 63 15.60 1.50 3.29
C GLY A 63 14.16 1.82 3.72
N ARG A 64 13.31 2.39 2.85
CA ARG A 64 11.90 2.61 3.16
C ARG A 64 11.20 1.29 3.49
N ILE A 65 10.39 1.30 4.55
CA ILE A 65 9.65 0.12 5.04
C ILE A 65 8.20 0.14 4.55
N PHE A 66 7.71 -1.04 4.17
CA PHE A 66 6.34 -1.32 3.77
C PHE A 66 5.80 -2.53 4.53
N TYR A 67 4.53 -2.49 4.91
CA TYR A 67 3.91 -3.52 5.75
C TYR A 67 2.82 -4.26 5.00
N ARG A 68 2.70 -5.57 5.23
CA ARG A 68 1.60 -6.39 4.69
C ARG A 68 1.11 -7.34 5.76
N GLY A 69 -0.20 -7.48 5.88
CA GLY A 69 -0.82 -8.42 6.81
C GLY A 69 -1.50 -9.56 6.07
N ARG A 70 -1.54 -10.73 6.69
CA ARG A 70 -2.46 -11.80 6.32
C ARG A 70 -3.02 -12.47 7.57
N LEU A 71 -4.31 -12.77 7.54
CA LEU A 71 -4.94 -13.59 8.56
C LEU A 71 -4.48 -15.03 8.35
N LEU A 72 -3.86 -15.62 9.37
CA LEU A 72 -3.36 -17.00 9.36
C LEU A 72 -3.57 -17.60 10.74
N GLU A 73 -3.98 -18.86 10.82
CA GLU A 73 -4.23 -19.58 12.09
C GLU A 73 -2.95 -20.06 12.79
N SER A 74 -1.85 -20.14 12.04
CA SER A 74 -0.53 -20.56 12.55
C SER A 74 0.58 -19.75 11.91
N PRO A 75 1.81 -19.74 12.49
CA PRO A 75 2.94 -19.06 11.88
C PRO A 75 3.17 -19.55 10.45
N PRO A 76 3.34 -18.64 9.48
CA PRO A 76 3.58 -19.00 8.09
C PRO A 76 4.90 -19.76 7.96
N LYS A 77 4.98 -20.71 7.04
CA LYS A 77 6.21 -21.51 6.85
C LYS A 77 7.10 -20.94 5.76
N SER A 78 6.55 -20.14 4.86
CA SER A 78 7.25 -19.67 3.67
C SER A 78 6.93 -18.22 3.29
N ILE A 79 7.81 -17.60 2.50
CA ILE A 79 7.56 -16.28 1.88
C ILE A 79 6.28 -16.32 1.04
N ALA A 80 6.00 -17.42 0.33
CA ALA A 80 4.82 -17.54 -0.53
C ALA A 80 3.50 -17.36 0.25
N GLU A 81 3.49 -17.70 1.54
CA GLU A 81 2.33 -17.50 2.39
C GLU A 81 2.12 -16.05 2.79
N VAL A 82 3.16 -15.22 2.86
CA VAL A 82 3.06 -13.84 3.37
C VAL A 82 3.33 -12.74 2.35
N GLY A 83 4.03 -13.08 1.27
CA GLY A 83 4.39 -12.21 0.17
C GLY A 83 3.28 -12.04 -0.86
N MET A 84 3.69 -11.91 -2.12
CA MET A 84 2.76 -11.73 -3.23
C MET A 84 1.97 -13.03 -3.46
N ARG A 85 0.66 -12.90 -3.67
CA ARG A 85 -0.20 -14.04 -3.98
C ARG A 85 0.05 -14.46 -5.44
N SER A 86 0.04 -15.77 -5.73
CA SER A 86 0.07 -16.23 -7.12
C SER A 86 -1.14 -15.70 -7.87
N ALA A 87 -0.94 -15.34 -9.14
CA ALA A 87 -1.94 -14.69 -9.97
C ALA A 87 -3.18 -15.58 -10.17
N GLU A 88 -2.95 -16.88 -10.27
CA GLU A 88 -3.92 -17.95 -10.48
C GLU A 88 -4.96 -18.01 -9.37
N LEU A 89 -4.60 -17.61 -8.15
CA LEU A 89 -5.48 -17.58 -6.99
C LEU A 89 -6.33 -16.29 -6.90
N ASN A 90 -6.06 -15.29 -7.73
CA ASN A 90 -6.85 -14.06 -7.78
C ASN A 90 -8.01 -14.27 -8.76
N GLU A 91 -9.16 -14.68 -8.23
CA GLU A 91 -10.38 -14.89 -9.03
C GLU A 91 -11.14 -13.59 -9.33
N GLY A 92 -10.90 -12.56 -8.51
CA GLY A 92 -11.66 -11.32 -8.51
C GLY A 92 -10.87 -10.09 -8.94
N TYR A 93 -11.56 -8.96 -9.00
CA TYR A 93 -10.94 -7.66 -9.19
C TYR A 93 -10.47 -7.08 -7.85
N GLY A 94 -9.27 -6.50 -7.85
CA GLY A 94 -8.81 -5.60 -6.79
C GLY A 94 -8.62 -4.20 -7.34
N ARG A 95 -8.34 -3.22 -6.46
CA ARG A 95 -8.08 -1.82 -6.88
C ARG A 95 -6.99 -1.70 -7.95
N LEU A 96 -6.02 -2.60 -7.95
CA LEU A 96 -4.84 -2.55 -8.83
C LEU A 96 -4.66 -3.80 -9.72
N HIS A 97 -5.58 -4.76 -9.69
CA HIS A 97 -5.44 -5.99 -10.47
C HIS A 97 -6.79 -6.51 -10.97
N ARG A 98 -6.75 -7.26 -12.06
CA ARG A 98 -7.87 -8.04 -12.57
C ARG A 98 -7.70 -9.54 -12.25
N PRO A 99 -8.73 -10.38 -12.47
CA PRO A 99 -8.60 -11.81 -12.30
C PRO A 99 -7.38 -12.37 -13.03
N LYS A 100 -6.71 -13.35 -12.41
CA LYS A 100 -5.52 -14.02 -12.94
C LYS A 100 -4.31 -13.10 -13.16
N THR A 101 -4.27 -11.95 -12.48
CA THR A 101 -3.10 -11.07 -12.39
C THR A 101 -2.76 -10.79 -10.93
N THR A 102 -1.56 -10.32 -10.63
CA THR A 102 -1.15 -10.07 -9.23
C THR A 102 -0.30 -8.82 -9.08
N VAL A 103 -0.37 -8.25 -7.88
CA VAL A 103 0.47 -7.16 -7.38
C VAL A 103 0.75 -7.44 -5.90
N LEU A 104 1.88 -6.96 -5.39
CA LEU A 104 2.12 -6.99 -3.94
C LEU A 104 1.46 -5.78 -3.30
N TYR A 105 0.36 -5.99 -2.57
CA TYR A 105 -0.26 -4.96 -1.75
C TYR A 105 0.44 -4.83 -0.40
N THR A 106 0.79 -3.60 -0.05
CA THR A 106 1.37 -3.20 1.23
C THR A 106 0.77 -1.88 1.73
N ASN A 107 1.12 -1.46 2.94
CA ASN A 107 0.74 -0.20 3.54
C ASN A 107 1.99 0.52 4.09
N LEU A 108 1.97 1.85 4.08
CA LEU A 108 3.04 2.69 4.65
C LEU A 108 3.04 2.73 6.19
N ALA A 109 1.93 2.34 6.83
CA ALA A 109 1.73 2.39 8.26
C ALA A 109 1.28 1.02 8.80
N VAL A 110 2.02 0.51 9.79
CA VAL A 110 1.72 -0.78 10.43
C VAL A 110 0.31 -0.83 11.05
N GLY A 111 -0.15 0.26 11.67
CA GLY A 111 -1.43 0.31 12.36
C GLY A 111 -2.65 0.15 11.43
N SER A 112 -2.49 0.43 10.13
CA SER A 112 -3.56 0.33 9.14
C SER A 112 -3.71 -1.07 8.56
N VAL A 113 -2.69 -1.92 8.72
CA VAL A 113 -2.67 -3.26 8.14
C VAL A 113 -3.83 -4.12 8.65
N SER A 114 -4.10 -4.09 9.96
CA SER A 114 -5.20 -4.87 10.56
C SER A 114 -6.56 -4.47 9.98
N ARG A 115 -6.78 -3.18 9.72
CA ARG A 115 -8.02 -2.67 9.14
C ARG A 115 -8.16 -3.06 7.67
N GLU A 116 -7.09 -2.96 6.89
CA GLU A 116 -7.08 -3.35 5.48
C GLU A 116 -7.43 -4.82 5.28
N ILE A 117 -6.94 -5.70 6.17
CA ILE A 117 -7.29 -7.13 6.13
C ILE A 117 -8.56 -7.47 6.89
N LYS A 118 -9.30 -6.46 7.39
CA LYS A 118 -10.53 -6.61 8.18
C LYS A 118 -10.35 -7.58 9.35
N ALA A 119 -9.22 -7.49 10.05
CA ALA A 119 -8.93 -8.33 11.20
C ALA A 119 -9.87 -8.03 12.37
N GLU A 120 -10.32 -9.08 13.05
CA GLU A 120 -11.14 -9.00 14.25
C GLU A 120 -10.29 -9.29 15.51
N PRO A 121 -10.64 -8.75 16.68
CA PRO A 121 -10.05 -9.16 17.95
C PRO A 121 -10.04 -10.69 18.14
N GLY A 122 -8.96 -11.19 18.72
CA GLY A 122 -8.67 -12.61 18.87
C GLY A 122 -8.04 -13.30 17.65
N LYS A 123 -8.08 -12.68 16.46
CA LYS A 123 -7.47 -13.25 15.25
C LYS A 123 -5.95 -13.03 15.23
N THR A 124 -5.27 -13.96 14.58
CA THR A 124 -3.82 -13.91 14.36
C THR A 124 -3.48 -13.39 12.97
N ILE A 125 -2.40 -12.60 12.92
CA ILE A 125 -1.94 -11.88 11.74
C ILE A 125 -0.46 -12.21 11.55
N ALA A 126 -0.08 -12.62 10.34
CA ALA A 126 1.30 -12.55 9.89
C ALA A 126 1.56 -11.16 9.29
N LEU A 127 2.29 -10.33 10.03
CA LEU A 127 2.70 -8.99 9.66
C LEU A 127 4.10 -9.03 9.03
N SER A 128 4.15 -8.91 7.72
CA SER A 128 5.39 -8.82 6.95
C SER A 128 5.91 -7.39 6.86
N CYS A 129 7.23 -7.26 6.96
CA CYS A 129 7.98 -6.02 6.84
C CYS A 129 8.93 -6.11 5.65
N PHE A 130 8.65 -5.35 4.60
CA PHE A 130 9.48 -5.26 3.40
C PHE A 130 10.31 -3.99 3.44
N ARG A 131 11.57 -4.06 3.00
CA ARG A 131 12.47 -2.91 2.90
C ARG A 131 12.87 -2.67 1.45
N ALA A 132 12.87 -1.41 1.04
CA ALA A 132 13.37 -1.01 -0.28
C ALA A 132 14.88 -1.23 -0.38
N LYS A 133 15.33 -2.00 -1.38
CA LYS A 133 16.75 -2.27 -1.65
C LYS A 133 17.45 -1.13 -2.38
N ARG A 134 16.68 -0.34 -3.15
CA ARG A 134 17.13 0.82 -3.93
C ARG A 134 16.02 1.86 -4.04
N PRO A 135 16.33 3.11 -4.44
CA PRO A 135 15.29 4.07 -4.78
C PRO A 135 14.45 3.60 -5.97
N PHE A 136 13.18 3.97 -5.99
CA PHE A 136 12.25 3.64 -7.07
C PHE A 136 11.12 4.66 -7.21
N HIS A 137 10.49 4.68 -8.39
CA HIS A 137 9.38 5.57 -8.70
C HIS A 137 8.04 4.91 -8.41
N ALA A 138 7.19 5.61 -7.68
CA ALA A 138 5.79 5.26 -7.53
C ALA A 138 4.90 6.38 -8.05
N ILE A 139 3.72 6.05 -8.56
CA ILE A 139 2.72 7.05 -8.96
C ILE A 139 1.59 7.06 -7.95
N GLY A 140 1.15 8.26 -7.58
CA GLY A 140 -0.03 8.40 -6.75
C GLY A 140 -1.33 8.29 -7.53
N ALA A 141 -2.29 7.57 -6.97
CA ALA A 141 -3.63 7.38 -7.50
C ALA A 141 -4.66 7.74 -6.44
N GLY A 142 -5.75 8.34 -6.90
CA GLY A 142 -6.83 8.84 -6.04
C GLY A 142 -6.46 10.01 -5.14
N LEU A 143 -5.80 10.98 -5.77
CA LEU A 143 -5.12 12.15 -5.22
C LEU A 143 -5.99 13.27 -4.67
N ASP A 144 -7.30 13.11 -4.62
CA ASP A 144 -8.20 14.26 -4.56
C ASP A 144 -8.77 14.51 -3.15
N ASP A 145 -8.43 15.66 -2.59
CA ASP A 145 -8.92 16.12 -1.29
C ASP A 145 -10.45 16.19 -1.24
N GLU A 146 -11.10 16.57 -2.33
CA GLU A 146 -12.56 16.70 -2.38
C GLU A 146 -13.24 15.33 -2.30
N ALA A 147 -12.74 14.33 -3.03
CA ALA A 147 -13.19 12.95 -2.92
C ALA A 147 -13.03 12.36 -1.51
N ILE A 148 -11.97 12.73 -0.79
CA ILE A 148 -11.71 12.30 0.60
C ILE A 148 -12.61 13.05 1.58
N ARG A 149 -12.69 14.39 1.48
CA ARG A 149 -13.54 15.22 2.36
C ARG A 149 -15.02 14.93 2.18
N GLY A 150 -15.45 14.57 0.97
CA GLY A 150 -16.81 14.12 0.70
C GLY A 150 -17.24 12.90 1.51
N LYS A 151 -16.27 12.14 2.06
CA LYS A 151 -16.49 11.02 2.99
C LYS A 151 -16.38 11.40 4.47
N GLY A 152 -16.15 12.67 4.79
CA GLY A 152 -15.91 13.13 6.16
C GLY A 152 -14.56 12.71 6.72
N TRP A 153 -13.62 12.30 5.86
CA TRP A 153 -12.30 11.83 6.27
C TRP A 153 -11.30 12.97 6.39
N SER A 154 -10.34 12.83 7.31
CA SER A 154 -9.20 13.74 7.45
C SER A 154 -7.92 12.99 7.09
N ARG A 155 -7.01 13.65 6.35
CA ARG A 155 -5.81 13.02 5.82
C ARG A 155 -4.59 13.41 6.65
N ASN A 156 -3.86 12.40 7.12
CA ASN A 156 -2.55 12.53 7.79
C ASN A 156 -1.43 11.78 7.04
N GLY A 157 -1.71 11.31 5.82
CA GLY A 157 -0.77 10.57 4.97
C GLY A 157 0.32 11.46 4.37
N MET A 158 0.89 11.01 3.25
CA MET A 158 1.90 11.79 2.54
C MET A 158 1.38 13.18 2.12
N ASP A 159 2.25 14.17 1.93
CA ASP A 159 1.84 15.51 1.48
C ASP A 159 1.60 15.52 -0.04
N TRP A 160 0.32 15.67 -0.42
CA TRP A 160 -0.16 15.66 -1.80
C TRP A 160 -0.48 17.08 -2.31
N SER A 161 -0.17 18.11 -1.54
CA SER A 161 -0.49 19.51 -1.87
C SER A 161 0.14 20.00 -3.19
N ARG A 162 1.19 19.32 -3.66
CA ARG A 162 1.84 19.59 -4.96
C ARG A 162 0.95 19.37 -6.18
N LEU A 163 -0.17 18.66 -6.04
CA LEU A 163 -1.19 18.55 -7.11
C LEU A 163 -1.76 19.92 -7.53
N LYS A 164 -1.60 20.96 -6.71
CA LYS A 164 -2.09 22.32 -6.97
C LYS A 164 -1.11 23.20 -7.76
N GLN A 165 -0.05 22.63 -8.36
CA GLN A 165 1.01 23.40 -9.02
C GLN A 165 1.28 22.94 -10.46
N GLY A 166 1.64 23.88 -11.34
CA GLY A 166 2.12 23.60 -12.70
C GLY A 166 1.10 22.86 -13.58
N GLU A 167 1.61 21.93 -14.40
CA GLU A 167 0.79 21.09 -15.29
C GLU A 167 -0.26 20.26 -14.55
N LEU A 168 -0.02 19.92 -13.28
CA LEU A 168 -0.97 19.19 -12.43
C LEU A 168 -2.23 20.03 -12.11
N ALA A 169 -2.09 21.36 -12.11
CA ALA A 169 -3.19 22.29 -11.86
C ALA A 169 -4.04 22.61 -13.11
N ARG A 170 -3.70 22.04 -14.29
CA ARG A 170 -4.53 22.22 -15.49
C ARG A 170 -5.90 21.59 -15.25
N THR A 171 -6.95 22.28 -15.70
CA THR A 171 -8.35 21.83 -15.53
C THR A 171 -8.58 20.41 -16.01
N LEU A 172 -7.98 20.03 -17.15
CA LEU A 172 -8.01 18.66 -17.68
C LEU A 172 -7.50 17.64 -16.66
N ASN A 173 -6.36 17.96 -16.05
CA ASN A 173 -5.65 17.11 -15.11
C ASN A 173 -6.38 17.02 -13.77
N ILE A 174 -7.01 18.10 -13.32
CA ILE A 174 -7.89 18.11 -12.14
C ILE A 174 -9.06 17.15 -12.35
N GLU A 175 -9.72 17.21 -13.51
CA GLU A 175 -10.92 16.41 -13.76
C GLU A 175 -10.63 14.92 -13.85
N VAL A 176 -9.55 14.54 -14.53
CA VAL A 176 -9.09 13.14 -14.55
C VAL A 176 -8.68 12.67 -13.15
N ASN A 177 -7.96 13.48 -12.37
CA ASN A 177 -7.59 13.13 -11.00
C ASN A 177 -8.81 12.91 -10.10
N ARG A 178 -9.80 13.80 -10.18
CA ARG A 178 -11.05 13.69 -9.41
C ARG A 178 -11.82 12.42 -9.78
N PHE A 179 -11.95 12.13 -11.07
CA PHE A 179 -12.57 10.89 -11.54
C PHE A 179 -11.84 9.66 -10.99
N LEU A 180 -10.52 9.57 -11.16
CA LEU A 180 -9.73 8.45 -10.66
C LEU A 180 -9.82 8.34 -9.14
N ALA A 181 -9.80 9.45 -8.41
CA ALA A 181 -9.96 9.46 -6.96
C ALA A 181 -11.27 8.85 -6.50
N LYS A 182 -12.40 9.20 -7.14
CA LYS A 182 -13.67 8.54 -6.87
C LYS A 182 -13.58 7.03 -7.04
N GLN A 183 -12.84 6.52 -8.04
CA GLN A 183 -12.68 5.07 -8.24
C GLN A 183 -11.83 4.41 -7.15
N PHE A 184 -10.72 5.04 -6.75
CA PHE A 184 -9.81 4.47 -5.74
C PHE A 184 -10.38 4.48 -4.32
N VAL A 185 -11.21 5.47 -3.99
CA VAL A 185 -11.80 5.59 -2.64
C VAL A 185 -13.12 4.83 -2.47
N LYS A 186 -13.60 4.08 -3.48
CA LYS A 186 -14.81 3.26 -3.34
C LYS A 186 -14.67 2.26 -2.19
N ASP A 187 -15.74 2.14 -1.41
CA ASP A 187 -15.92 1.03 -0.47
C ASP A 187 -16.84 0.02 -1.15
N VAL A 188 -16.27 -1.10 -1.59
CA VAL A 188 -16.95 -2.08 -2.43
C VAL A 188 -17.17 -3.35 -1.62
N PRO A 189 -18.42 -3.84 -1.53
CA PRO A 189 -18.74 -5.14 -0.95
C PRO A 189 -17.99 -6.29 -1.63
N GLY A 190 -17.70 -7.37 -0.89
CA GLY A 190 -16.85 -8.46 -1.39
C GLY A 190 -17.42 -9.20 -2.62
N ASP A 191 -18.73 -9.22 -2.78
CA ASP A 191 -19.47 -9.84 -3.89
C ASP A 191 -19.64 -8.90 -5.10
N GLN A 192 -19.14 -7.67 -5.01
CA GLN A 192 -19.27 -6.64 -6.06
C GLN A 192 -17.92 -6.10 -6.53
N ASP A 193 -16.89 -6.94 -6.44
CA ASP A 193 -15.51 -6.58 -6.77
C ASP A 193 -15.33 -6.01 -8.20
N PHE A 194 -16.20 -6.36 -9.15
CA PHE A 194 -16.31 -5.76 -10.49
C PHE A 194 -16.36 -4.23 -10.48
N GLN A 195 -16.80 -3.60 -9.38
CA GLN A 195 -16.76 -2.14 -9.25
C GLN A 195 -15.33 -1.56 -9.23
N TYR A 196 -14.30 -2.39 -9.01
CA TYR A 196 -12.89 -2.01 -9.10
C TYR A 196 -12.32 -2.06 -10.52
N MET A 197 -13.09 -2.48 -11.54
CA MET A 197 -12.57 -2.65 -12.91
C MET A 197 -11.91 -1.39 -13.47
N ILE A 198 -12.47 -0.20 -13.24
CA ILE A 198 -11.89 1.05 -13.74
C ILE A 198 -10.53 1.32 -13.07
N SER A 199 -10.44 1.19 -11.75
CA SER A 199 -9.16 1.36 -11.03
C SER A 199 -8.13 0.31 -11.43
N ALA A 200 -8.56 -0.93 -11.64
CA ALA A 200 -7.70 -2.02 -12.08
C ALA A 200 -7.17 -1.80 -13.50
N ALA A 201 -8.02 -1.38 -14.44
CA ALA A 201 -7.65 -1.10 -15.83
C ALA A 201 -6.67 0.09 -15.94
N TRP A 202 -6.90 1.13 -15.13
CA TRP A 202 -5.95 2.24 -15.01
C TRP A 202 -4.61 1.75 -14.44
N ALA A 203 -4.64 0.99 -13.35
CA ALA A 203 -3.44 0.46 -12.72
C ALA A 203 -2.64 -0.45 -13.65
N GLU A 204 -3.31 -1.32 -14.42
CA GLU A 204 -2.66 -2.18 -15.41
C GLU A 204 -1.98 -1.35 -16.51
N SER A 205 -2.58 -0.24 -16.94
CA SER A 205 -1.99 0.66 -17.92
C SER A 205 -0.72 1.35 -17.39
N ILE A 206 -0.73 1.76 -16.13
CA ILE A 206 0.40 2.44 -15.49
C ILE A 206 1.52 1.46 -15.10
N LEU A 207 1.18 0.36 -14.43
CA LEU A 207 2.14 -0.66 -14.01
C LEU A 207 2.68 -1.46 -15.21
N GLY A 208 1.95 -1.52 -16.32
CA GLY A 208 2.45 -2.07 -17.59
C GLY A 208 3.62 -1.30 -18.17
N ALA A 209 3.75 0.00 -17.87
CA ALA A 209 4.89 0.80 -18.29
C ALA A 209 6.17 0.41 -17.51
N ASN A 210 7.34 0.58 -18.15
CA ASN A 210 8.63 0.29 -17.52
C ASN A 210 9.15 1.43 -16.62
N ALA A 211 8.48 2.58 -16.62
CA ALA A 211 8.92 3.76 -15.88
C ALA A 211 8.47 3.77 -14.41
N VAL A 212 7.58 2.85 -14.01
CA VAL A 212 6.86 2.91 -12.73
C VAL A 212 6.90 1.54 -12.06
N ASP A 213 7.28 1.55 -10.80
CA ASP A 213 7.47 0.33 -10.02
C ASP A 213 6.29 0.05 -9.07
N ALA A 214 5.56 1.11 -8.67
CA ALA A 214 4.45 1.00 -7.73
C ALA A 214 3.37 2.07 -7.93
N VAL A 215 2.18 1.81 -7.37
CA VAL A 215 1.09 2.78 -7.24
C VAL A 215 0.80 3.02 -5.76
N VAL A 216 0.77 4.28 -5.34
CA VAL A 216 0.37 4.72 -4.00
C VAL A 216 -1.09 5.15 -4.04
N TYR A 217 -1.92 4.71 -3.11
CA TYR A 217 -3.34 5.10 -3.07
C TYR A 217 -3.88 5.13 -1.64
N PRO A 218 -4.94 5.91 -1.34
CA PRO A 218 -5.47 6.02 0.01
C PRO A 218 -5.94 4.69 0.60
N SER A 219 -5.71 4.51 1.90
CA SER A 219 -6.32 3.43 2.69
C SER A 219 -7.79 3.74 2.97
N VAL A 220 -8.71 3.08 2.26
CA VAL A 220 -10.16 3.22 2.51
C VAL A 220 -10.54 2.62 3.86
N ALA A 221 -9.92 1.49 4.24
CA ALA A 221 -10.20 0.82 5.52
C ALA A 221 -9.75 1.63 6.74
N ASN A 222 -8.87 2.61 6.53
CA ASN A 222 -8.37 3.50 7.58
C ASN A 222 -8.71 4.97 7.29
N SER A 223 -9.83 5.23 6.59
CA SER A 223 -10.35 6.59 6.34
C SER A 223 -9.29 7.57 5.79
N ALA A 224 -8.44 7.09 4.88
CA ALA A 224 -7.32 7.82 4.28
C ALA A 224 -6.28 8.39 5.28
N ILE A 225 -6.23 7.89 6.51
CA ILE A 225 -5.20 8.27 7.50
C ILE A 225 -3.82 7.77 7.06
N SER A 226 -3.76 6.68 6.30
CA SER A 226 -2.54 6.14 5.70
C SER A 226 -2.72 5.85 4.22
N ASP A 227 -1.62 5.52 3.56
CA ASP A 227 -1.58 5.16 2.15
C ASP A 227 -1.15 3.70 1.97
N ASN A 228 -1.85 3.01 1.07
CA ASN A 228 -1.47 1.72 0.54
C ASN A 228 -0.47 1.90 -0.61
N VAL A 229 0.36 0.88 -0.84
CA VAL A 229 1.29 0.81 -1.97
C VAL A 229 1.16 -0.56 -2.62
N GLY A 230 0.82 -0.58 -3.90
CA GLY A 230 0.81 -1.79 -4.72
C GLY A 230 2.00 -1.81 -5.67
N PHE A 231 2.80 -2.87 -5.59
CA PHE A 231 4.00 -3.03 -6.42
C PHE A 231 3.72 -3.88 -7.65
N LYS A 232 4.33 -3.48 -8.78
CA LYS A 232 4.39 -4.29 -10.00
C LYS A 232 5.04 -5.64 -9.68
N ALA A 233 4.36 -6.74 -10.01
CA ALA A 233 4.83 -8.09 -9.70
C ALA A 233 6.28 -8.35 -10.15
N SER A 234 6.61 -7.96 -11.38
CA SER A 234 7.95 -8.14 -11.96
C SER A 234 9.05 -7.34 -11.28
N SER A 235 8.71 -6.33 -10.47
CA SER A 235 9.69 -5.49 -9.78
C SER A 235 9.87 -5.89 -8.31
N VAL A 236 8.99 -6.71 -7.72
CA VAL A 236 8.99 -6.99 -6.27
C VAL A 236 10.32 -7.56 -5.81
N ASP A 237 10.80 -8.63 -6.45
CA ASP A 237 12.01 -9.33 -6.02
C ASP A 237 13.27 -8.49 -6.20
N ASP A 238 13.28 -7.54 -7.14
CA ASP A 238 14.41 -6.63 -7.39
C ASP A 238 14.36 -5.38 -6.50
N LEU A 239 13.19 -4.98 -6.04
CA LEU A 239 12.98 -3.75 -5.27
C LEU A 239 12.94 -3.96 -3.77
N LEU A 240 12.36 -5.07 -3.34
CA LEU A 240 12.03 -5.30 -1.95
C LEU A 240 12.78 -6.51 -1.41
N GLU A 241 13.13 -6.44 -0.14
CA GLU A 241 13.55 -7.59 0.65
C GLU A 241 12.56 -7.76 1.79
N LEU A 242 12.13 -8.99 2.05
CA LEU A 242 11.40 -9.31 3.27
C LEU A 242 12.41 -9.33 4.42
N VAL A 243 12.30 -8.40 5.36
CA VAL A 243 13.25 -8.27 6.47
C VAL A 243 12.77 -9.03 7.70
N ARG A 244 11.45 -9.06 7.91
CA ARG A 244 10.84 -9.63 9.11
C ARG A 244 9.40 -10.05 8.85
N VAL A 245 8.98 -11.12 9.54
CA VAL A 245 7.57 -11.49 9.71
C VAL A 245 7.27 -11.62 11.19
N ASP A 246 6.34 -10.81 11.69
CA ASP A 246 5.83 -10.90 13.05
C ASP A 246 4.52 -11.68 13.01
N PHE A 247 4.40 -12.77 13.77
CA PHE A 247 3.14 -13.46 14.00
C PHE A 247 2.52 -12.94 15.29
N ILE A 248 1.42 -12.21 15.16
CA ILE A 248 0.81 -11.45 16.26
C ILE A 248 -0.65 -11.85 16.43
N ARG A 249 -1.19 -11.74 17.64
CA ARG A 249 -2.63 -11.74 17.89
C ARG A 249 -3.11 -10.31 18.03
N LEU A 250 -4.21 -9.98 17.36
CA LEU A 250 -4.91 -8.73 17.57
C LEU A 250 -5.78 -8.88 18.83
N ASP A 251 -5.47 -8.19 19.92
CA ASP A 251 -6.24 -8.28 21.16
C ASP A 251 -7.42 -7.31 21.15
N ASP A 252 -7.23 -6.11 20.59
CA ASP A 252 -8.26 -5.10 20.46
C ASP A 252 -8.00 -4.16 19.27
N LEU A 253 -9.06 -3.59 18.70
CA LEU A 253 -9.05 -2.69 17.55
C LEU A 253 -9.84 -1.40 17.84
N PRO A 254 -9.44 -0.59 18.85
CA PRO A 254 -10.13 0.66 19.11
C PRO A 254 -9.85 1.66 17.97
N GLN A 255 -10.65 2.73 17.88
CA GLN A 255 -10.58 3.69 16.78
C GLN A 255 -9.20 4.37 16.61
N GLY A 256 -8.30 4.31 17.59
CA GLY A 256 -6.96 4.92 17.54
C GLY A 256 -5.78 3.95 17.39
N ALA A 257 -5.55 3.07 18.38
CA ALA A 257 -4.34 2.26 18.46
C ALA A 257 -4.67 0.78 18.72
N ASN A 258 -4.17 -0.10 17.86
CA ASN A 258 -4.38 -1.54 18.00
C ASN A 258 -3.61 -2.07 19.24
N THR A 259 -4.26 -2.91 20.02
CA THR A 259 -3.57 -3.70 21.06
C THR A 259 -3.22 -5.05 20.45
N ILE A 260 -1.94 -5.42 20.53
CA ILE A 260 -1.41 -6.65 19.91
C ILE A 260 -0.53 -7.41 20.90
N THR A 261 -0.57 -8.74 20.79
CA THR A 261 0.33 -9.66 21.47
C THR A 261 1.26 -10.28 20.43
N PHE A 262 2.58 -10.17 20.64
CA PHE A 262 3.55 -10.87 19.78
C PHE A 262 3.62 -12.34 20.18
N LEU A 263 3.40 -13.23 19.20
CA LEU A 263 3.42 -14.68 19.43
C LEU A 263 4.74 -15.30 18.97
N ASN A 264 5.16 -14.96 17.74
CA ASN A 264 6.42 -15.42 17.17
C ASN A 264 6.99 -14.36 16.23
N LYS A 265 8.27 -14.47 15.91
CA LYS A 265 8.95 -13.61 14.96
C LYS A 265 9.89 -14.41 14.08
N SER A 266 10.00 -14.03 12.82
CA SER A 266 11.02 -14.52 11.91
C SER A 266 11.79 -13.34 11.31
N THR A 267 13.11 -13.35 11.47
CA THR A 267 14.06 -12.48 10.73
C THR A 267 15.04 -13.30 9.90
N SER A 268 14.87 -14.61 9.89
CA SER A 268 15.75 -15.55 9.20
C SER A 268 14.95 -16.23 8.10
N ILE A 269 15.30 -15.87 6.87
CA ILE A 269 14.75 -16.45 5.65
C ILE A 269 15.85 -17.30 5.04
N VAL A 270 15.62 -18.61 4.95
CA VAL A 270 16.58 -19.51 4.29
C VAL A 270 16.43 -19.44 2.77
N ALA A 271 17.43 -19.94 2.04
CA ALA A 271 17.56 -19.73 0.59
C ALA A 271 16.37 -20.24 -0.25
N ASP A 272 15.62 -21.24 0.25
CA ASP A 272 14.42 -21.77 -0.40
C ASP A 272 13.14 -20.96 -0.10
N GLY A 273 13.26 -19.87 0.66
CA GLY A 273 12.15 -19.03 1.08
C GLY A 273 11.39 -19.53 2.32
N THR A 274 11.91 -20.52 3.03
CA THR A 274 11.36 -20.96 4.31
C THR A 274 11.65 -19.93 5.42
N LEU A 275 10.66 -19.69 6.28
CA LEU A 275 10.72 -18.76 7.41
C LEU A 275 11.03 -19.53 8.69
N LEU A 276 12.11 -19.15 9.37
CA LEU A 276 12.46 -19.72 10.67
C LEU A 276 11.93 -18.80 11.77
N PHE A 277 10.98 -19.29 12.55
CA PHE A 277 10.39 -18.54 13.66
C PHE A 277 11.08 -18.85 14.97
N SER A 278 11.30 -17.81 15.77
CA SER A 278 11.71 -17.89 17.17
C SER A 278 10.62 -17.30 18.07
N SER A 279 10.68 -17.62 19.35
CA SER A 279 9.93 -16.87 20.36
C SER A 279 10.33 -15.39 20.32
N PRO A 280 9.40 -14.46 20.61
CA PRO A 280 9.74 -13.05 20.77
C PRO A 280 10.76 -12.90 21.90
N THR A 281 11.65 -11.93 21.77
CA THR A 281 12.51 -11.51 22.88
C THR A 281 11.87 -10.32 23.60
N PRO A 282 12.23 -10.04 24.86
CA PRO A 282 11.73 -8.86 25.57
C PRO A 282 11.98 -7.54 24.82
N PHE A 283 13.04 -7.49 24.00
CA PHE A 283 13.38 -6.34 23.16
C PHE A 283 12.46 -6.16 21.95
N ASP A 284 11.74 -7.20 21.52
CA ASP A 284 10.79 -7.15 20.41
C ASP A 284 9.45 -6.49 20.81
N VAL A 285 9.16 -6.45 22.11
CA VAL A 285 7.98 -5.79 22.68
C VAL A 285 8.16 -4.26 22.76
N ILE A 286 9.40 -3.77 22.57
CA ILE A 286 9.70 -2.35 22.55
C ILE A 286 9.17 -1.77 21.22
N LYS A 287 7.99 -1.14 21.29
CA LYS A 287 7.34 -0.46 20.17
C LYS A 287 8.35 0.43 19.42
N PRO A 288 8.24 0.58 18.08
CA PRO A 288 8.83 1.74 17.41
C PRO A 288 8.08 2.98 17.93
N TRP A 289 8.67 3.61 18.92
CA TRP A 289 8.14 4.79 19.58
C TRP A 289 8.30 5.99 18.63
N SER A 290 7.22 6.70 18.35
CA SER A 290 7.19 7.85 17.45
C SER A 290 7.54 9.18 18.14
N GLY A 291 8.26 9.13 19.27
CA GLY A 291 8.61 10.27 20.11
C GLY A 291 10.11 10.43 20.35
N THR A 292 10.53 11.63 20.74
CA THR A 292 11.90 12.02 21.15
C THR A 292 12.52 10.97 22.06
N VAL A 293 13.72 10.50 21.72
CA VAL A 293 14.49 9.47 22.44
C VAL A 293 14.53 9.74 23.96
N ASP A 294 13.82 8.94 24.74
CA ASP A 294 14.02 8.85 26.19
C ASP A 294 15.02 7.74 26.50
N LEU A 295 15.88 7.99 27.49
CA LEU A 295 16.74 6.94 28.05
C LEU A 295 15.85 5.92 28.78
N LEU A 296 15.92 4.68 28.33
CA LEU A 296 15.26 3.53 28.97
C LEU A 296 16.22 2.90 29.98
N SER A 297 15.70 2.53 31.15
CA SER A 297 16.41 1.73 32.14
C SER A 297 15.82 0.32 32.17
N PHE A 298 16.71 -0.67 32.12
CA PHE A 298 16.36 -2.08 32.23
C PHE A 298 16.81 -2.58 33.59
N GLN A 299 15.90 -3.25 34.31
CA GLN A 299 16.20 -3.93 35.55
C GLN A 299 15.79 -5.39 35.43
N LEU A 300 16.69 -6.28 35.88
CA LEU A 300 16.43 -7.70 36.01
C LEU A 300 16.37 -8.02 37.50
N GLU A 301 15.17 -8.35 37.99
CA GLU A 301 14.95 -8.79 39.36
C GLU A 301 14.56 -10.27 39.36
N GLY A 302 15.54 -11.15 39.61
CA GLY A 302 15.35 -12.59 39.45
C GLY A 302 15.19 -12.97 37.98
N THR A 303 14.05 -13.56 37.62
CA THR A 303 13.67 -13.93 36.24
C THR A 303 12.74 -12.89 35.59
N ARG A 304 12.54 -11.75 36.24
CA ARG A 304 11.60 -10.71 35.80
C ARG A 304 12.36 -9.55 35.20
N TRP A 305 12.02 -9.22 33.96
CA TRP A 305 12.47 -7.99 33.31
C TRP A 305 11.47 -6.87 33.57
N THR A 306 11.99 -5.72 34.00
CA THR A 306 11.25 -4.46 34.08
C THR A 306 11.95 -3.42 33.21
N MET A 307 11.15 -2.75 32.39
CA MET A 307 11.61 -1.64 31.57
C MET A 307 10.91 -0.37 32.04
N THR A 308 11.69 0.64 32.40
CA THR A 308 11.18 1.93 32.86
C THR A 308 11.71 3.08 32.02
N THR A 309 10.89 4.12 31.83
CA THR A 309 11.38 5.41 31.32
C THR A 309 12.28 6.08 32.35
N ARG A 310 13.03 7.12 31.95
CA ARG A 310 13.74 8.00 32.89
C ARG A 310 12.82 8.62 33.95
N ALA A 311 11.53 8.82 33.64
CA ALA A 311 10.52 9.29 34.58
C ALA A 311 10.01 8.19 35.55
N GLY A 312 10.53 6.96 35.46
CA GLY A 312 10.13 5.83 36.29
C GLY A 312 8.83 5.17 35.86
N GLU A 313 8.29 5.52 34.69
CA GLU A 313 7.08 4.89 34.15
C GLU A 313 7.39 3.48 33.67
N LEU A 314 6.63 2.50 34.16
CA LEU A 314 6.79 1.10 33.82
C LEU A 314 6.17 0.82 32.44
N LEU A 315 7.02 0.50 31.47
CA LEU A 315 6.61 0.28 30.08
C LEU A 315 6.29 -1.18 29.77
N ALA A 316 6.97 -2.12 30.43
CA ALA A 316 6.74 -3.55 30.25
C ALA A 316 7.19 -4.35 31.48
N ILE A 317 6.49 -5.46 31.73
CA ILE A 317 6.90 -6.52 32.65
C ILE A 317 6.80 -7.83 31.89
N GLU A 318 7.87 -8.62 31.90
CA GLU A 318 7.82 -10.00 31.43
C GLU A 318 8.33 -10.94 32.52
N ARG A 319 7.62 -12.07 32.69
CA ARG A 319 8.09 -13.23 33.44
C ARG A 319 8.46 -14.29 32.41
N GLU A 320 9.68 -14.83 32.49
CA GLU A 320 9.95 -16.09 31.80
C GLU A 320 9.06 -17.20 32.38
N SER A 321 8.52 -18.03 31.47
CA SER A 321 7.87 -19.30 31.76
C SER A 321 8.89 -20.41 31.97
#